data_AF-A0A2V7IU01-F1
#
_entry.id   AF-A0A2V7IU01-F1
#
_cell.length_a   1.000
_cell.length_b   1.000
_cell.length_c   1.000
_cell.angle_alpha   90.00
_cell.angle_beta   90.00
_cell.angle_gamma   90.00
#
_symmetry.space_group_name_H-M   'P 1'
#
loop_
_entity.id
_entity.type
_entity.pdbx_description
1 polymer ?
#
loop_
_entity_poly.entity_id
_entity_poly.type
_entity_poly.pdbx_seq_one_letter_code
_entity_poly.pdbx_strand_id
1 'polypeptide(L)' 'MPEYASVELEERYVDCTRAQTRLLAGQDITIYNGTASAPTPKVVSGPESTWHSPTQGSLVAEAVEAVCRWAEAGA' A
#
# COMPACT_ATOMS: atom_id res chain seq x y z
N MET A 1 -1.17 28.10 10.28
CA MET A 1 -0.69 26.89 10.94
C MET A 1 0.17 26.16 9.93
N PRO A 2 1.41 25.77 10.24
CA PRO A 2 2.14 24.88 9.36
C PRO A 2 1.38 23.57 9.19
N GLU A 3 1.35 23.06 7.97
CA GLU A 3 0.70 21.81 7.64
C GLU A 3 1.65 20.65 7.91
N TYR A 4 1.14 19.65 8.64
CA TYR A 4 1.83 18.39 8.90
C TYR A 4 0.91 17.26 8.44
N ALA A 5 1.44 16.40 7.59
CA ALA A 5 0.81 15.15 7.22
C ALA A 5 1.80 14.00 7.38
N SER A 6 1.34 12.88 7.91
CA SER A 6 2.08 11.62 7.94
C SER A 6 1.42 10.68 6.94
N VAL A 7 2.23 10.14 6.03
CA VAL A 7 1.78 9.24 4.97
C VAL A 7 2.56 7.94 5.12
N GLU A 8 1.84 6.82 5.04
CA GLU A 8 2.43 5.50 4.98
C GLU A 8 2.40 5.02 3.52
N LEU A 9 3.56 4.68 2.97
CA LEU A 9 3.70 4.03 1.68
C LEU A 9 3.92 2.54 1.88
N GLU A 10 3.09 1.75 1.21
CA GLU A 10 3.12 0.29 1.29
C GLU A 10 3.50 -0.30 -0.07
N GLU A 11 4.52 -1.16 -0.09
CA GLU A 11 4.86 -1.97 -1.26
C GLU A 11 4.24 -3.35 -1.11
N ARG A 12 3.35 -3.72 -2.03
CA ARG A 12 2.57 -4.96 -1.96
C ARG A 12 2.74 -5.80 -3.23
N TYR A 13 2.80 -7.12 -3.06
CA TYR A 13 2.53 -8.05 -4.16
C TYR A 13 1.02 -8.25 -4.29
N VAL A 14 0.54 -8.34 -5.53
CA VAL A 14 -0.86 -8.60 -5.86
C VAL A 14 -0.95 -9.84 -6.75
N ASP A 15 -1.72 -10.83 -6.33
CA ASP A 15 -2.10 -12.00 -7.13
C ASP A 15 -3.55 -11.84 -7.58
N CYS A 16 -3.72 -11.40 -8.82
CA CYS A 16 -5.04 -11.17 -9.42
C CYS A 16 -5.83 -12.46 -9.68
N THR A 17 -5.17 -13.61 -9.79
CA THR A 17 -5.86 -14.89 -10.01
C THR A 17 -6.58 -15.37 -8.76
N ARG A 18 -6.04 -15.03 -7.58
CA ARG A 18 -6.57 -15.44 -6.27
C ARG A 18 -7.23 -14.30 -5.51
N ALA A 19 -7.19 -13.08 -6.06
CA ALA A 19 -7.58 -11.85 -5.36
C ALA A 19 -6.90 -11.75 -3.97
N GLN A 20 -5.60 -12.04 -3.93
CA GLN A 20 -4.79 -12.02 -2.70
C GLN A 20 -3.67 -11.00 -2.82
N THR A 21 -3.24 -10.49 -1.66
CA THR A 21 -2.10 -9.57 -1.57
C THR A 21 -1.22 -9.92 -0.38
N ARG A 22 0.04 -9.49 -0.42
CA ARG A 22 0.96 -9.52 0.71
C ARG A 22 1.80 -8.25 0.72
N LEU A 23 2.01 -7.69 1.91
CA LEU A 23 2.86 -6.53 2.14
C LEU A 23 4.33 -6.97 2.19
N LEU A 24 5.19 -6.28 1.44
CA LEU A 24 6.63 -6.55 1.38
C LEU A 24 7.43 -5.57 2.22
N ALA A 25 7.06 -4.29 2.12
CA ALA A 25 7.75 -3.21 2.78
C ALA A 25 6.75 -2.08 3.09
N GLY A 26 7.05 -1.33 4.15
CA GLY A 26 6.36 -0.10 4.49
C GLY A 26 7.39 1.02 4.65
N GLN A 27 6.98 2.26 4.38
CA GLN A 27 7.78 3.44 4.60
C GLN A 27 6.92 4.56 5.16
N ASP A 28 7.39 5.20 6.22
CA ASP A 28 6.75 6.39 6.76
C ASP A 28 7.38 7.64 6.15
N ILE A 29 6.54 8.54 5.65
CA ILE A 29 6.94 9.84 5.12
C ILE A 29 6.19 10.92 5.89
N THR A 30 6.95 11.88 6.41
CA THR A 30 6.37 13.09 6.99
C THR A 30 6.44 14.21 5.96
N ILE A 31 5.30 14.84 5.68
CA ILE A 31 5.19 16.01 4.81
C ILE A 31 5.02 17.23 5.71
N TYR A 32 5.93 18.19 5.56
CA TYR A 32 5.89 19.47 6.26
C TYR A 32 5.91 20.62 5.24
N ASN A 33 4.86 21.44 5.22
CA ASN A 33 4.70 22.55 4.27
C ASN A 33 5.01 22.13 2.82
N GLY A 34 4.40 21.03 2.37
CA GLY A 34 4.59 20.46 1.03
C GLY A 34 5.95 19.76 0.78
N THR A 35 6.86 19.74 1.76
CA THR A 35 8.17 19.09 1.63
C THR A 35 8.14 17.72 2.31
N ALA A 36 8.45 16.66 1.55
CA ALA A 36 8.56 15.31 2.07
C ALA A 36 9.90 15.09 2.78
N SER A 37 9.88 14.45 3.94
CA SER A 37 11.06 13.92 4.62
C SER A 37 11.66 12.75 3.85
N ALA A 38 12.88 12.36 4.20
CA ALA A 38 13.39 11.06 3.80
C ALA A 38 12.44 9.95 4.28
N PRO A 39 12.15 8.93 3.45
CA PRO A 39 11.32 7.81 3.87
C PRO A 39 12.04 7.02 4.96
N THR A 40 11.30 6.72 6.03
CA THR A 40 11.80 5.87 7.12
C THR A 40 11.27 4.46 6.93
N PRO A 41 12.13 3.44 6.74
CA PRO A 41 11.68 2.06 6.59
C PRO A 41 10.90 1.59 7.82
N LYS A 42 9.75 0.98 7.58
CA LYS A 42 8.92 0.35 8.60
C LYS A 42 9.11 -1.16 8.52
N VAL A 43 9.40 -1.78 9.65
CA VAL A 43 9.46 -3.24 9.74
C VAL A 43 8.04 -3.77 9.60
N VAL A 44 7.80 -4.54 8.54
CA VAL A 44 6.52 -5.18 8.33
C VAL A 44 6.55 -6.56 8.97
N SER A 45 5.88 -6.68 10.11
CA SER A 45 5.69 -7.95 10.81
C SER A 45 4.24 -8.05 11.26
N GLY A 46 3.43 -8.82 10.54
CA GLY A 46 2.00 -8.95 10.82
C GLY A 46 1.31 -9.87 9.82
N PRO A 47 0.01 -10.17 10.02
CA PRO A 47 -0.76 -11.00 9.09
C PRO A 47 -0.70 -10.47 7.65
N GLU A 48 -0.57 -9.15 7.48
CA GLU A 48 -0.49 -8.53 6.16
C GLU A 48 0.79 -8.85 5.39
N SER A 49 1.88 -9.29 6.05
CA SER A 49 3.10 -9.74 5.36
C SER A 49 2.98 -11.16 4.78
N THR A 50 1.88 -11.84 5.09
CA THR A 50 1.51 -13.12 4.48
C THR A 50 0.44 -12.92 3.40
N TRP A 51 0.27 -13.90 2.52
CA TRP A 51 -0.80 -13.87 1.53
C TRP A 51 -2.16 -13.88 2.22
N HIS A 52 -2.94 -12.83 1.99
CA HIS A 52 -4.28 -12.69 2.53
C HIS A 52 -5.22 -12.08 1.48
N SER A 53 -6.52 -12.35 1.65
CA SER A 53 -7.55 -11.66 0.87
C SER A 53 -7.90 -10.36 1.59
N PRO A 54 -7.82 -9.20 0.91
CA PRO A 54 -8.15 -7.93 1.53
C PRO A 54 -9.63 -7.87 1.90
N THR A 55 -9.96 -7.16 2.98
CA THR A 55 -11.35 -7.02 3.42
C THR A 55 -12.12 -6.18 2.42
N GLN A 56 -13.30 -6.65 2.00
CA GLN A 56 -14.14 -5.93 1.03
C GLN A 56 -14.48 -4.51 1.54
N GLY A 57 -14.37 -3.51 0.67
CA GLY A 57 -14.60 -2.10 1.01
C GLY A 57 -13.43 -1.43 1.74
N SER A 58 -12.33 -2.14 1.98
CA SER A 58 -11.07 -1.49 2.40
C SER A 58 -10.37 -0.84 1.21
N LEU A 59 -9.58 0.21 1.47
CA LEU A 59 -8.73 0.84 0.46
C LEU A 59 -7.79 -0.17 -0.23
N VAL A 60 -7.33 -1.17 0.51
CA VAL A 60 -6.48 -2.24 -0.05
C VAL A 60 -7.25 -3.09 -1.05
N ALA A 61 -8.52 -3.43 -0.77
CA ALA A 61 -9.34 -4.17 -1.72
C ALA A 61 -9.61 -3.36 -3.00
N GLU A 62 -9.92 -2.08 -2.86
CA GLU A 62 -10.12 -1.18 -4.01
C GLU A 62 -8.85 -1.01 -4.84
N ALA A 63 -7.69 -0.88 -4.20
CA ALA A 63 -6.40 -0.79 -4.86
C ALA A 63 -6.05 -2.09 -5.61
N VAL A 64 -6.27 -3.26 -4.99
CA VAL A 64 -6.06 -4.57 -5.63
C VAL A 64 -6.96 -4.71 -6.87
N GLU A 65 -8.24 -4.34 -6.76
CA GLU A 65 -9.18 -4.38 -7.89
C GLU A 65 -8.73 -3.47 -9.03
N ALA A 66 -8.30 -2.24 -8.72
CA ALA A 66 -7.80 -1.29 -9.72
C ALA A 66 -6.53 -1.80 -10.42
N VAL A 67 -5.56 -2.34 -9.67
CA VAL A 67 -4.32 -2.91 -10.21
C VAL A 67 -4.62 -4.09 -11.12
N CYS A 68 -5.52 -4.99 -10.72
CA CYS A 68 -5.86 -6.17 -11.51
C CYS A 68 -6.59 -5.80 -12.81
N ARG A 69 -7.53 -4.86 -12.77
CA ARG A 69 -8.15 -4.32 -13.99
C ARG A 69 -7.14 -3.67 -14.93
N TRP A 70 -6.18 -2.94 -14.37
CA TRP A 70 -5.13 -2.31 -15.17
C TRP A 70 -4.23 -3.35 -15.85
N ALA A 71 -3.84 -4.41 -15.13
CA ALA A 71 -3.08 -5.52 -15.71
C ALA A 71 -3.87 -6.24 -16.83
N GLU A 72 -5.17 -6.46 -16.65
CA GLU A 72 -6.05 -7.05 -17.67
C GLU A 72 -6.19 -6.16 -18.93
N ALA A 73 -6.09 -4.84 -18.76
CA ALA A 73 -6.17 -3.88 -19.86
C ALA A 73 -4.91 -3.84 -20.75
N GLY A 74 -3.88 -4.65 -20.45
CA GLY A 74 -2.69 -4.80 -21.30
C GLY A 74 -1.55 -3.85 -20.95
N ALA A 75 -1.34 -3.61 -19.66
CA ALA A 75 -0.15 -2.93 -19.13
C ALA A 75 1.18 -3.49 -19.64
#